data_AF-A0A4P9ZMU7-F1
#
_entry.id   AF-A0A4P9ZMU7-F1
#
_cell.length_a   1.000
_cell.length_b   1.000
_cell.length_c   1.000
_cell.angle_alpha   90.00
_cell.angle_beta   90.00
_cell.angle_gamma   90.00
#
_symmetry.space_group_name_H-M   'P 1'
#
loop_
_entity.id
_entity.type
_entity.pdbx_description
1 polymer ?
#
loop_
_entity_poly.entity_id
_entity_poly.type
_entity_poly.pdbx_seq_one_letter_code
_entity_poly.pdbx_strand_id
1 'polypeptide(L)'
;SQAKTATNKLFPRTGSVIDKIRADFSPKKDEPRILALNFSDSGGMDMESWSEVFTRIKECVVTGFNGQITHYEEDVRRLDAQRMMPGWNYCTFFILKEKMVRAFQMMGMYDEALKQYDELEAAFFQVLKDRTLSWFSSFGGTTPGDDNTNLLDFGKKNYRELILQNKITVFDFRMYLFGRQCQLLIQLQKTREFLERARKFVPSFKHAMREFEKGLSPIFLSAWTFSTCKNVVDVCESIPTDPVPTDAHESAEIAAIKAEFLGNARIQLDTLGIHFSVLPKSLESTVLPSSASLSRPHREAISNPELTHGLEQQANFDNLYVTITNKAIRYCEDCKRFRFAQALRSNLANL
;
A
#
# COMPACT_ATOMS: atom_id res chain seq x y z
N SER A 1 -23.71 50.64 68.28
CA SER A 1 -22.80 51.39 67.39
C SER A 1 -21.49 50.64 67.30
N GLN A 2 -21.18 50.10 66.13
CA GLN A 2 -20.07 49.17 65.87
C GLN A 2 -18.72 49.89 65.97
N ALA A 3 -17.81 49.36 66.79
CA ALA A 3 -16.40 49.71 66.78
C ALA A 3 -15.73 49.06 65.55
N LYS A 4 -15.39 49.88 64.55
CA LYS A 4 -14.51 49.49 63.44
C LYS A 4 -13.10 49.31 63.98
N THR A 5 -12.68 48.05 64.13
CA THR A 5 -11.26 47.73 64.28
C THR A 5 -10.70 47.48 62.89
N ALA A 6 -9.94 48.44 62.38
CA ALA A 6 -9.17 48.30 61.15
C ALA A 6 -8.01 47.33 61.40
N THR A 7 -8.08 46.13 60.82
CA THR A 7 -6.90 45.27 60.68
C THR A 7 -6.27 45.53 59.32
N ASN A 8 -5.16 46.25 59.32
CA ASN A 8 -4.20 46.31 58.22
C ASN A 8 -3.83 44.88 57.80
N LYS A 9 -4.25 44.45 56.61
CA LYS A 9 -3.60 43.36 55.88
C LYS A 9 -2.76 43.97 54.77
N LEU A 10 -1.59 44.46 55.16
CA LEU A 10 -0.50 44.82 54.26
C LEU A 10 0.36 43.57 54.02
N PHE A 11 -0.14 42.65 53.21
CA PHE A 11 0.73 41.67 52.55
C PHE A 11 0.61 41.94 51.05
N PRO A 12 1.72 42.21 50.34
CA PRO A 12 1.67 42.19 48.90
C PRO A 12 1.20 40.78 48.53
N ARG A 13 0.17 40.69 47.68
CA ARG A 13 -0.16 39.46 46.97
C ARG A 13 1.08 39.10 46.14
N THR A 14 2.04 38.42 46.74
CA THR A 14 3.00 37.63 46.01
C THR A 14 2.14 36.68 45.21
N GLY A 15 2.16 36.82 43.88
CA GLY A 15 1.51 35.85 42.99
C GLY A 15 1.83 34.45 43.50
N SER A 16 0.84 33.56 43.45
CA SER A 16 0.99 32.19 43.91
C SER A 16 2.25 31.60 43.27
N VAL A 17 2.93 30.64 43.91
CA VAL A 17 4.15 30.02 43.34
C VAL A 17 3.91 29.56 41.89
N ILE A 18 2.69 29.12 41.58
CA ILE A 18 2.24 28.78 40.23
C ILE A 18 2.23 29.98 39.25
N ASP A 19 1.92 31.18 39.70
CA ASP A 19 1.90 32.40 38.87
C ASP A 19 3.32 32.84 38.51
N LYS A 20 4.28 32.66 39.44
CA LYS A 20 5.70 32.89 39.16
C LYS A 20 6.24 31.86 38.16
N ILE A 21 5.93 30.58 38.37
CA ILE A 21 6.29 29.50 37.45
C ILE A 21 5.66 29.76 36.06
N ARG A 22 4.40 30.19 35.98
CA ARG A 22 3.77 30.59 34.71
C ARG A 22 4.49 31.75 34.05
N ALA A 23 4.88 32.78 34.80
CA ALA A 23 5.63 33.91 34.27
C ALA A 23 7.00 33.49 33.72
N ASP A 24 7.69 32.55 34.37
CA ASP A 24 9.04 32.13 33.99
C ASP A 24 9.06 31.15 32.80
N PHE A 25 8.04 30.29 32.66
CA PHE A 25 8.07 29.19 31.69
C PHE A 25 6.95 29.22 30.62
N SER A 26 6.03 30.19 30.65
CA SER A 26 5.05 30.40 29.57
C SER A 26 5.45 31.59 28.70
N PRO A 27 6.15 31.38 27.56
CA PRO A 27 6.70 32.47 26.75
C PRO A 27 5.63 33.32 26.04
N LYS A 28 4.39 32.83 25.92
CA LYS A 28 3.23 33.55 25.40
C LYS A 28 2.06 33.39 26.36
N LYS A 29 1.34 34.49 26.62
CA LYS A 29 0.21 34.54 27.57
C LYS A 29 -0.93 33.58 27.18
N ASP A 30 -1.07 33.28 25.90
CA ASP A 30 -2.12 32.42 25.34
C ASP A 30 -1.69 30.94 25.17
N GLU A 31 -0.46 30.58 25.55
CA GLU A 31 0.02 29.19 25.49
C GLU A 31 0.49 28.72 26.88
N PRO A 32 -0.44 28.43 27.82
CA PRO A 32 -0.06 27.89 29.12
C PRO A 32 0.63 26.54 28.94
N ARG A 33 1.93 26.47 29.25
CA ARG A 33 2.73 25.23 29.24
C ARG A 33 2.76 24.55 30.60
N ILE A 34 2.06 25.13 31.57
CA ILE A 34 2.10 24.74 32.97
C ILE A 34 0.68 24.52 33.45
N LEU A 35 0.41 23.28 33.86
CA LEU A 35 -0.84 22.86 34.45
C LEU A 35 -0.60 22.53 35.93
N ALA A 36 -1.54 22.93 36.78
CA ALA A 36 -1.52 22.60 38.20
C ALA A 36 -2.42 21.38 38.41
N LEU A 37 -1.84 20.28 38.88
CA LEU A 37 -2.59 19.09 39.26
C LEU A 37 -2.99 19.22 40.73
N ASN A 38 -4.29 19.23 40.99
CA ASN A 38 -4.82 19.19 42.35
C ASN A 38 -5.06 17.73 42.73
N PHE A 39 -4.29 17.22 43.69
CA PHE A 39 -4.53 15.89 44.27
C PHE A 39 -5.40 16.07 45.51
N SER A 40 -6.61 15.49 45.51
CA SER A 40 -7.43 15.45 46.73
C SER A 40 -6.86 14.42 47.71
N ASP A 41 -6.80 14.74 49.00
CA ASP A 41 -6.36 13.82 50.06
C ASP A 41 -7.30 12.61 50.21
N SER A 42 -8.49 12.68 49.62
CA SER A 42 -9.55 11.67 49.70
C SER A 42 -9.44 10.60 48.60
N GLY A 43 -8.25 10.06 48.33
CA GLY A 43 -8.02 8.79 47.60
C GLY A 43 -8.63 8.61 46.19
N GLY A 44 -9.42 9.55 45.69
CA GLY A 44 -10.03 9.57 44.37
C GLY A 44 -9.11 10.30 43.41
N MET A 45 -8.74 9.64 42.31
CA MET A 45 -8.16 10.33 41.16
C MET A 45 -9.12 11.46 40.76
N ASP A 46 -8.66 12.70 40.89
CA ASP A 46 -9.41 13.87 40.46
C ASP A 46 -9.40 13.89 38.92
N MET A 47 -10.35 13.16 38.34
CA MET A 47 -10.43 12.89 36.89
C MET A 47 -10.50 14.18 36.05
N GLU A 48 -10.98 15.28 36.63
CA GLU A 48 -11.06 16.60 35.99
C GLU A 48 -9.67 17.21 35.77
N SER A 49 -8.80 17.20 36.79
CA SER A 49 -7.42 17.68 36.69
C SER A 49 -6.61 16.89 35.64
N TRP A 50 -6.84 15.57 35.54
CA TRP A 50 -6.21 14.73 34.52
C TRP A 50 -6.79 14.96 33.11
N SER A 51 -8.09 15.24 33.01
CA SER A 51 -8.73 15.58 31.73
C SER A 51 -8.14 16.84 31.09
N GLU A 52 -7.81 17.85 31.90
CA GLU A 52 -7.14 19.06 31.43
C GLU A 52 -5.73 18.76 30.90
N VAL A 53 -4.96 17.90 31.59
CA VAL A 53 -3.64 17.45 31.12
C VAL A 53 -3.73 16.72 29.78
N PHE A 54 -4.65 15.77 29.64
CA PHE A 54 -4.82 15.05 28.37
C PHE A 54 -5.26 15.98 27.23
N THR A 55 -6.13 16.94 27.52
CA THR A 55 -6.55 17.96 26.54
C THR A 55 -5.35 18.77 26.07
N ARG A 56 -4.51 19.24 27.01
CA ARG A 56 -3.36 20.05 26.66
C ARG A 56 -2.28 19.28 25.90
N ILE A 57 -2.04 18.02 26.27
CA ILE A 57 -1.13 17.14 25.52
C ILE A 57 -1.64 16.98 24.07
N LYS A 58 -2.94 16.75 23.88
CA LYS A 58 -3.53 16.64 22.53
C LYS A 58 -3.34 17.94 21.74
N GLU A 59 -3.61 19.10 22.34
CA GLU A 59 -3.40 20.40 21.71
C GLU A 59 -1.94 20.60 21.29
N CYS A 60 -0.98 20.32 22.17
CA CYS A 60 0.45 20.44 21.85
C CYS A 60 0.88 19.49 20.72
N VAL A 61 0.37 18.25 20.71
CA VAL A 61 0.63 17.29 19.62
C VAL A 61 0.06 17.83 18.30
N VAL A 62 -1.17 18.33 18.29
CA VAL A 62 -1.82 18.88 17.10
C VAL A 62 -1.10 20.13 16.59
N THR A 63 -0.74 21.07 17.48
CA THR A 63 0.02 22.27 17.10
C THR A 63 1.39 21.92 16.54
N GLY A 64 2.12 21.01 17.17
CA GLY A 64 3.42 20.54 16.68
C GLY A 64 3.31 19.85 15.33
N PHE A 65 2.32 18.97 15.17
CA PHE A 65 2.03 18.31 13.91
C PHE A 65 1.71 19.29 12.79
N ASN A 66 0.79 20.24 13.02
CA ASN A 66 0.41 21.25 12.03
C ASN A 66 1.63 22.08 11.59
N GLY A 67 2.47 22.50 12.55
CA GLY A 67 3.71 23.21 12.23
C GLY A 67 4.68 22.39 11.36
N GLN A 68 4.82 21.09 11.63
CA GLN A 68 5.64 20.20 10.80
C GLN A 68 5.07 20.02 9.39
N ILE A 69 3.74 19.85 9.26
CA ILE A 69 3.09 19.74 7.95
C ILE A 69 3.29 21.02 7.14
N THR A 70 3.08 22.20 7.73
CA THR A 70 3.32 23.49 7.05
C THR A 70 4.75 23.58 6.51
N HIS A 71 5.75 23.18 7.32
CA HIS A 71 7.14 23.16 6.86
C HIS A 71 7.36 22.19 5.70
N TYR A 72 6.80 20.98 5.77
CA TYR A 72 6.92 20.02 4.66
C TYR A 72 6.23 20.49 3.39
N GLU A 73 5.06 21.11 3.49
CA GLU A 73 4.34 21.69 2.36
C GLU A 73 5.14 22.81 1.69
N GLU A 74 5.79 23.67 2.48
CA GLU A 74 6.65 24.73 1.96
C GLU A 74 7.86 24.17 1.20
N ASP A 75 8.52 23.15 1.74
CA ASP A 75 9.65 22.48 1.07
C ASP A 75 9.21 21.80 -0.24
N VAL A 76 8.09 21.10 -0.23
CA VAL A 76 7.51 20.47 -1.43
C VAL A 76 7.15 21.53 -2.46
N ARG A 77 6.49 22.62 -2.05
CA ARG A 77 6.10 23.73 -2.94
C ARG A 77 7.31 24.40 -3.58
N ARG A 78 8.37 24.64 -2.79
CA ARG A 78 9.62 25.23 -3.30
C ARG A 78 10.29 24.34 -4.34
N LEU A 79 10.35 23.04 -4.12
CA LEU A 79 10.95 22.11 -5.07
C LEU A 79 10.06 21.93 -6.33
N ASP A 80 8.75 21.89 -6.18
CA ASP A 80 7.82 21.76 -7.32
C ASP A 80 7.82 23.02 -8.19
N ALA A 81 7.96 24.22 -7.61
CA ALA A 81 8.12 25.46 -8.37
C ALA A 81 9.37 25.47 -9.28
N GLN A 82 10.35 24.62 -8.98
CA GLN A 82 11.59 24.47 -9.75
C GLN A 82 11.53 23.33 -10.75
N ARG A 83 10.36 22.73 -11.01
CA ARG A 83 10.21 21.54 -11.86
C ARG A 83 10.73 21.71 -13.29
N MET A 84 10.66 22.93 -13.84
CA MET A 84 11.17 23.25 -15.19
C MET A 84 12.66 23.59 -15.20
N MET A 85 13.30 23.74 -14.03
CA MET A 85 14.70 24.12 -13.93
C MET A 85 15.61 22.89 -14.10
N PRO A 86 16.74 23.02 -14.83
CA PRO A 86 17.75 21.97 -14.89
C PRO A 86 18.25 21.60 -13.48
N GLY A 87 18.35 20.30 -13.20
CA GLY A 87 18.77 19.79 -11.89
C GLY A 87 17.62 19.38 -10.97
N TRP A 88 16.36 19.61 -11.37
CA TRP A 88 15.22 18.99 -10.70
C TRP A 88 15.29 17.46 -10.80
N ASN A 89 14.91 16.77 -9.73
CA ASN A 89 14.97 15.32 -9.62
C ASN A 89 13.70 14.78 -8.96
N TYR A 90 13.01 13.88 -9.67
CA TYR A 90 11.76 13.27 -9.19
C TYR A 90 11.95 12.41 -7.93
N CYS A 91 13.03 11.63 -7.82
CA CYS A 91 13.31 10.81 -6.64
C CYS A 91 13.51 11.68 -5.38
N THR A 92 14.18 12.82 -5.51
CA THR A 92 14.30 13.81 -4.42
C THR A 92 12.92 14.35 -4.03
N PHE A 93 12.11 14.74 -5.02
CA PHE A 93 10.75 15.21 -4.80
C PHE A 93 9.87 14.17 -4.11
N PHE A 94 9.95 12.91 -4.55
CA PHE A 94 9.26 11.78 -3.97
C PHE A 94 9.60 11.61 -2.49
N ILE A 95 10.89 11.66 -2.12
CA ILE A 95 11.31 11.51 -0.73
C ILE A 95 10.79 12.65 0.15
N LEU A 96 10.75 13.89 -0.35
CA LEU A 96 10.19 15.02 0.40
C LEU A 96 8.70 14.83 0.66
N LYS A 97 7.91 14.50 -0.38
CA LYS A 97 6.49 14.19 -0.19
C LYS A 97 6.28 12.99 0.72
N GLU A 98 7.07 11.91 0.57
CA GLU A 98 6.93 10.74 1.42
C GLU A 98 7.18 11.04 2.90
N LYS A 99 8.08 11.97 3.24
CA LYS A 99 8.24 12.42 4.64
C LYS A 99 6.93 13.00 5.19
N MET A 100 6.24 13.82 4.40
CA MET A 100 4.92 14.34 4.75
C MET A 100 3.88 13.24 4.87
N VAL A 101 3.89 12.25 3.97
CA VAL A 101 3.01 11.08 4.05
C VAL A 101 3.21 10.31 5.36
N ARG A 102 4.47 10.08 5.76
CA ARG A 102 4.76 9.41 7.03
C ARG A 102 4.20 10.18 8.22
N ALA A 103 4.22 11.52 8.18
CA ALA A 103 3.60 12.35 9.22
C ALA A 103 2.07 12.14 9.27
N PHE A 104 1.39 12.15 8.12
CA PHE A 104 -0.04 11.82 8.06
C PHE A 104 -0.35 10.42 8.60
N GLN A 105 0.46 9.41 8.25
CA GLN A 105 0.30 8.05 8.76
C GLN A 105 0.46 7.96 10.28
N MET A 106 1.42 8.69 10.87
CA MET A 106 1.61 8.73 12.33
C MET A 106 0.42 9.33 13.07
N MET A 107 -0.31 10.26 12.45
CA MET A 107 -1.54 10.84 13.00
C MET A 107 -2.81 10.05 12.64
N GLY A 108 -2.69 8.91 11.95
CA GLY A 108 -3.84 8.11 11.50
C GLY A 108 -4.64 8.72 10.35
N MET A 109 -4.13 9.78 9.72
CA MET A 109 -4.78 10.47 8.60
C MET A 109 -4.48 9.75 7.27
N TYR A 110 -4.96 8.52 7.13
CA TYR A 110 -4.61 7.66 6.00
C TYR A 110 -5.19 8.13 4.66
N ASP A 111 -6.35 8.80 4.65
CA ASP A 111 -6.91 9.41 3.43
C ASP A 111 -6.00 10.50 2.88
N GLU A 112 -5.42 11.31 3.77
CA GLU A 112 -4.52 12.40 3.37
C GLU A 112 -3.20 11.83 2.89
N ALA A 113 -2.68 10.80 3.56
CA ALA A 113 -1.54 10.02 3.09
C ALA A 113 -1.76 9.43 1.69
N LEU A 114 -2.95 8.89 1.41
CA LEU A 114 -3.27 8.23 0.14
C LEU A 114 -3.29 9.25 -1.01
N LYS A 115 -3.94 10.40 -0.81
CA LYS A 115 -3.96 11.50 -1.79
C LYS A 115 -2.55 11.92 -2.22
N GLN A 116 -1.61 11.98 -1.28
CA GLN A 116 -0.23 12.34 -1.58
C GLN A 116 0.48 11.29 -2.46
N TYR A 117 0.24 10.00 -2.25
CA TYR A 117 0.77 8.95 -3.14
C TYR A 117 0.10 8.96 -4.52
N ASP A 118 -1.19 9.28 -4.60
CA ASP A 118 -1.90 9.42 -5.89
C ASP A 118 -1.35 10.59 -6.71
N GLU A 119 -1.05 11.71 -6.07
CA GLU A 119 -0.36 12.84 -6.71
C GLU A 119 1.06 12.47 -7.17
N LEU A 120 1.78 11.66 -6.39
CA LEU A 120 3.11 11.17 -6.77
C LEU A 120 3.04 10.25 -7.99
N GLU A 121 2.04 9.37 -8.07
CA GLU A 121 1.80 8.50 -9.23
C GLU A 121 1.47 9.34 -10.48
N ALA A 122 0.59 10.33 -10.35
CA ALA A 122 0.27 11.24 -11.44
C ALA A 122 1.51 12.00 -11.93
N ALA A 123 2.34 12.50 -11.01
CA ALA A 123 3.59 13.17 -11.34
C ALA A 123 4.59 12.22 -12.01
N PHE A 124 4.68 10.97 -11.57
CA PHE A 124 5.51 9.93 -12.19
C PHE A 124 5.09 9.67 -13.64
N PHE A 125 3.80 9.56 -13.93
CA PHE A 125 3.35 9.33 -15.30
C PHE A 125 3.64 10.51 -16.24
N GLN A 126 3.64 11.75 -15.74
CA GLN A 126 4.09 12.90 -16.54
C GLN A 126 5.58 12.78 -16.88
N VAL A 127 6.41 12.44 -15.88
CA VAL A 127 7.86 12.19 -16.07
C VAL A 127 8.12 11.08 -17.09
N LEU A 128 7.36 9.99 -17.00
CA LEU A 128 7.44 8.87 -17.94
C LEU A 128 7.07 9.29 -19.37
N LYS A 129 6.03 10.11 -19.52
CA LYS A 129 5.58 10.64 -20.82
C LYS A 129 6.61 11.58 -21.45
N ASP A 130 7.23 12.43 -20.63
CA ASP A 130 8.28 13.35 -21.04
C ASP A 130 9.62 12.63 -21.33
N ARG A 131 9.66 11.29 -21.14
CA ARG A 131 10.84 10.43 -21.31
C ARG A 131 12.04 10.86 -20.47
N THR A 132 11.81 11.54 -19.36
CA THR A 132 12.84 11.97 -18.42
C THR A 132 13.18 10.85 -17.42
N LEU A 133 13.54 9.68 -17.96
CA LEU A 133 13.90 8.50 -17.17
C LEU A 133 15.32 8.54 -16.59
N SER A 134 16.05 9.64 -16.76
CA SER A 134 17.43 9.79 -16.27
C SER A 134 17.57 9.70 -14.75
N TRP A 135 16.47 9.80 -14.00
CA TRP A 135 16.46 9.64 -12.53
C TRP A 135 16.27 8.18 -12.07
N PHE A 136 15.98 7.27 -13.00
CA PHE A 136 15.89 5.83 -12.77
C PHE A 136 17.07 5.14 -13.44
N SER A 137 17.56 4.05 -12.84
CA SER A 137 18.74 3.35 -13.37
C SER A 137 18.44 2.60 -14.69
N SER A 138 17.26 2.00 -14.77
CA SER A 138 16.80 1.14 -15.86
C SER A 138 15.30 0.85 -15.68
N PHE A 139 14.69 0.09 -16.60
CA PHE A 139 13.32 -0.38 -16.42
C PHE A 139 13.22 -1.39 -15.25
N GLY A 140 14.02 -2.45 -15.23
CA GLY A 140 14.09 -3.41 -14.11
C GLY A 140 13.13 -4.60 -14.28
N GLY A 141 12.94 -5.40 -13.22
CA GLY A 141 12.19 -6.66 -13.32
C GLY A 141 13.04 -7.83 -13.80
N THR A 142 14.36 -7.72 -13.70
CA THR A 142 15.33 -8.75 -14.11
C THR A 142 16.07 -9.37 -12.93
N THR A 143 15.79 -8.91 -11.70
CA THR A 143 16.43 -9.46 -10.50
C THR A 143 15.71 -10.74 -10.08
N PRO A 144 16.42 -11.80 -9.66
CA PRO A 144 15.78 -12.95 -9.05
C PRO A 144 14.82 -12.53 -7.93
N GLY A 145 13.60 -13.06 -7.97
CA GLY A 145 12.52 -12.72 -7.05
C GLY A 145 11.57 -11.64 -7.58
N ASP A 146 11.89 -10.89 -8.63
CA ASP A 146 10.98 -9.86 -9.17
C ASP A 146 9.65 -10.44 -9.68
N ASP A 147 9.64 -11.72 -10.07
CA ASP A 147 8.46 -12.50 -10.46
C ASP A 147 7.61 -12.98 -9.27
N ASN A 148 8.16 -12.97 -8.05
CA ASN A 148 7.48 -13.33 -6.82
C ASN A 148 6.95 -12.08 -6.10
N THR A 149 5.76 -11.64 -6.51
CA THR A 149 5.14 -10.43 -5.95
C THR A 149 4.58 -10.65 -4.55
N ASN A 150 4.99 -9.77 -3.63
CA ASN A 150 4.28 -9.50 -2.38
C ASN A 150 4.08 -7.99 -2.25
N LEU A 151 2.85 -7.52 -2.45
CA LEU A 151 2.50 -6.09 -2.51
C LEU A 151 2.78 -5.33 -1.22
N LEU A 152 2.81 -6.03 -0.07
CA LEU A 152 2.95 -5.43 1.25
C LEU A 152 4.32 -5.70 1.89
N ASP A 153 5.24 -6.35 1.16
CA ASP A 153 6.61 -6.55 1.60
C ASP A 153 7.52 -5.42 1.12
N PHE A 154 7.60 -4.37 1.95
CA PHE A 154 8.51 -3.25 1.72
C PHE A 154 9.97 -3.55 2.14
N GLY A 155 10.22 -4.73 2.73
CA GLY A 155 11.55 -5.18 3.17
C GLY A 155 12.31 -5.98 2.10
N LYS A 156 11.62 -6.44 1.05
CA LYS A 156 12.20 -7.20 -0.07
C LYS A 156 13.43 -6.54 -0.70
N LYS A 157 13.43 -5.21 -0.81
CA LYS A 157 14.56 -4.39 -1.28
C LYS A 157 14.65 -3.13 -0.42
N ASN A 158 15.83 -2.52 -0.32
CA ASN A 158 15.97 -1.22 0.36
C ASN A 158 15.48 -0.07 -0.55
N TYR A 159 14.17 -0.03 -0.82
CA TYR A 159 13.55 0.92 -1.75
C TYR A 159 13.91 2.36 -1.43
N ARG A 160 13.90 2.73 -0.14
CA ARG A 160 14.24 4.10 0.30
C ARG A 160 15.67 4.50 -0.09
N GLU A 161 16.64 3.62 0.17
CA GLU A 161 18.03 3.89 -0.19
C GLU A 161 18.22 3.93 -1.71
N LEU A 162 17.56 3.02 -2.45
CA LEU A 162 17.60 3.00 -3.90
C LEU A 162 17.03 4.30 -4.52
N ILE A 163 15.94 4.83 -3.96
CA ILE A 163 15.36 6.13 -4.39
C ILE A 163 16.34 7.26 -4.07
N LEU A 164 16.88 7.32 -2.85
CA LEU A 164 17.82 8.36 -2.44
C LEU A 164 19.09 8.39 -3.30
N GLN A 165 19.57 7.23 -3.74
CA GLN A 165 20.75 7.10 -4.59
C GLN A 165 20.45 7.23 -6.09
N ASN A 166 19.19 7.43 -6.51
CA ASN A 166 18.74 7.37 -7.90
C ASN A 166 19.12 6.05 -8.62
N LYS A 167 19.14 4.95 -7.86
CA LYS A 167 19.44 3.59 -8.36
C LYS A 167 18.22 2.69 -8.45
N ILE A 168 17.05 3.20 -8.05
CA ILE A 168 15.82 2.43 -8.17
C ILE A 168 15.44 2.27 -9.64
N THR A 169 15.00 1.07 -10.00
CA THR A 169 14.46 0.79 -11.33
C THR A 169 13.02 1.30 -11.45
N VAL A 170 12.54 1.52 -12.67
CA VAL A 170 11.13 1.89 -12.91
C VAL A 170 10.19 0.82 -12.36
N PHE A 171 10.54 -0.45 -12.52
CA PHE A 171 9.77 -1.59 -12.07
C PHE A 171 9.63 -1.59 -10.55
N ASP A 172 10.77 -1.49 -9.85
CA ASP A 172 10.82 -1.48 -8.39
C ASP A 172 10.07 -0.29 -7.82
N PHE A 173 10.22 0.88 -8.43
CA PHE A 173 9.52 2.08 -7.99
C PHE A 173 8.00 1.94 -8.15
N ARG A 174 7.52 1.44 -9.29
CA ARG A 174 6.09 1.24 -9.52
C ARG A 174 5.49 0.20 -8.58
N MET A 175 6.19 -0.89 -8.32
CA MET A 175 5.77 -1.90 -7.33
C MET A 175 5.73 -1.32 -5.92
N TYR A 176 6.75 -0.56 -5.52
CA TYR A 176 6.80 0.10 -4.21
C TYR A 176 5.66 1.10 -4.04
N LEU A 177 5.49 2.02 -4.99
CA LEU A 177 4.43 3.05 -4.94
C LEU A 177 3.04 2.43 -4.86
N PHE A 178 2.75 1.47 -5.75
CA PHE A 178 1.47 0.78 -5.74
C PHE A 178 1.24 0.01 -4.44
N GLY A 179 2.26 -0.71 -3.93
CA GLY A 179 2.20 -1.39 -2.64
C GLY A 179 1.88 -0.44 -1.48
N ARG A 180 2.44 0.77 -1.48
CA ARG A 180 2.17 1.80 -0.46
C ARG A 180 0.72 2.33 -0.54
N GLN A 181 0.19 2.53 -1.74
CA GLN A 181 -1.23 2.85 -1.94
C GLN A 181 -2.13 1.71 -1.43
N CYS A 182 -1.81 0.45 -1.77
CA CYS A 182 -2.54 -0.72 -1.30
C CYS A 182 -2.54 -0.82 0.24
N GLN A 183 -1.38 -0.61 0.88
CA GLN A 183 -1.27 -0.60 2.34
C GLN A 183 -2.24 0.42 2.95
N LEU A 184 -2.31 1.65 2.42
CA LEU A 184 -3.20 2.68 2.95
C LEU A 184 -4.68 2.36 2.72
N LEU A 185 -5.05 1.82 1.55
CA LEU A 185 -6.42 1.39 1.27
C LEU A 185 -6.89 0.29 2.22
N ILE A 186 -6.00 -0.63 2.59
CA ILE A 186 -6.27 -1.68 3.58
C ILE A 186 -6.47 -1.08 4.97
N GLN A 187 -5.62 -0.13 5.38
CA GLN A 187 -5.79 0.58 6.67
C GLN A 187 -7.09 1.38 6.73
N LEU A 188 -7.56 1.89 5.59
CA LEU A 188 -8.84 2.58 5.44
C LEU A 188 -10.04 1.63 5.29
N GLN A 189 -9.83 0.30 5.29
CA GLN A 189 -10.85 -0.71 5.00
C GLN A 189 -11.55 -0.53 3.64
N LYS A 190 -10.91 0.17 2.69
CA LYS A 190 -11.44 0.43 1.33
C LYS A 190 -11.14 -0.73 0.37
N THR A 191 -11.63 -1.92 0.72
CA THR A 191 -11.35 -3.18 0.00
C THR A 191 -11.75 -3.13 -1.48
N ARG A 192 -12.92 -2.56 -1.79
CA ARG A 192 -13.39 -2.43 -3.18
C ARG A 192 -12.46 -1.53 -4.01
N GLU A 193 -12.04 -0.40 -3.45
CA GLU A 193 -11.14 0.53 -4.13
C GLU A 193 -9.74 -0.09 -4.34
N PHE A 194 -9.23 -0.82 -3.35
CA PHE A 194 -7.99 -1.61 -3.49
C PHE A 194 -8.06 -2.57 -4.69
N LEU A 195 -9.12 -3.38 -4.77
CA LEU A 195 -9.31 -4.34 -5.85
C LEU A 195 -9.45 -3.66 -7.22
N GLU A 196 -10.20 -2.55 -7.29
CA GLU A 196 -10.38 -1.79 -8.52
C GLU A 196 -9.09 -1.15 -9.03
N ARG A 197 -8.27 -0.61 -8.13
CA ARG A 197 -6.95 -0.08 -8.49
C ARG A 197 -6.01 -1.19 -8.94
N ALA A 198 -6.00 -2.34 -8.26
CA ALA A 198 -5.24 -3.51 -8.70
C ALA A 198 -5.68 -4.01 -10.08
N ARG A 199 -6.99 -4.00 -10.35
CA ARG A 199 -7.59 -4.46 -11.63
C ARG A 199 -7.13 -3.60 -12.80
N LYS A 200 -6.85 -2.31 -12.56
CA LYS A 200 -6.25 -1.38 -13.54
C LYS A 200 -4.73 -1.51 -13.60
N PHE A 201 -4.07 -1.64 -12.45
CA PHE A 201 -2.61 -1.67 -12.33
C PHE A 201 -2.00 -2.89 -13.04
N VAL A 202 -2.50 -4.10 -12.78
CA VAL A 202 -1.90 -5.34 -13.32
C VAL A 202 -1.81 -5.36 -14.85
N PRO A 203 -2.90 -5.18 -15.61
CA PRO A 203 -2.83 -5.21 -17.07
C PRO A 203 -2.06 -4.03 -17.65
N SER A 204 -2.21 -2.82 -17.09
CA SER A 204 -1.48 -1.64 -17.56
C SER A 204 0.02 -1.76 -17.34
N PHE A 205 0.44 -2.32 -16.21
CA PHE A 205 1.85 -2.52 -15.91
C PHE A 205 2.44 -3.67 -16.72
N LYS A 206 1.73 -4.80 -16.87
CA LYS A 206 2.13 -5.87 -17.81
C LYS A 206 2.36 -5.35 -19.22
N HIS A 207 1.49 -4.47 -19.70
CA HIS A 207 1.64 -3.83 -21.00
C HIS A 207 2.90 -2.94 -21.04
N ALA A 208 3.08 -2.06 -20.05
CA ALA A 208 4.29 -1.24 -19.96
C ALA A 208 5.58 -2.08 -19.91
N MET A 209 5.59 -3.20 -19.18
CA MET A 209 6.74 -4.13 -19.14
C MET A 209 7.09 -4.69 -20.53
N ARG A 210 6.09 -4.93 -21.39
CA ARG A 210 6.30 -5.37 -22.78
C ARG A 210 6.79 -4.24 -23.70
N GLU A 211 6.33 -3.01 -23.48
CA GLU A 211 6.67 -1.87 -24.34
C GLU A 211 8.04 -1.28 -24.03
N PHE A 212 8.35 -1.07 -22.74
CA PHE A 212 9.57 -0.39 -22.31
C PHE A 212 10.80 -1.28 -22.32
N GLU A 213 10.63 -2.60 -22.21
CA GLU A 213 11.74 -3.55 -22.22
C GLU A 213 11.44 -4.70 -23.18
N LYS A 214 11.96 -4.59 -24.41
CA LYS A 214 11.92 -5.67 -25.42
C LYS A 214 12.67 -6.96 -25.00
N GLY A 215 13.13 -7.06 -23.76
CA GLY A 215 13.93 -8.15 -23.21
C GLY A 215 13.31 -8.90 -22.03
N LEU A 216 12.18 -8.44 -21.46
CA LEU A 216 11.52 -9.22 -20.42
C LEU A 216 10.84 -10.44 -21.03
N SER A 217 11.24 -11.61 -20.55
CA SER A 217 10.75 -12.86 -21.09
C SER A 217 9.24 -13.05 -20.90
N PRO A 218 8.56 -13.68 -21.87
CA PRO A 218 7.18 -14.13 -21.70
C PRO A 218 6.97 -14.97 -20.43
N ILE A 219 7.96 -15.78 -20.03
CA ILE A 219 7.90 -16.62 -18.83
C ILE A 219 7.85 -15.75 -17.57
N PHE A 220 8.75 -14.77 -17.48
CA PHE A 220 8.76 -13.80 -16.39
C PHE A 220 7.43 -13.05 -16.29
N LEU A 221 6.89 -12.57 -17.42
CA LEU A 221 5.62 -11.86 -17.44
C LEU A 221 4.45 -12.74 -16.97
N SER A 222 4.45 -14.03 -17.33
CA SER A 222 3.46 -14.99 -16.86
C SER A 222 3.61 -15.29 -15.37
N ALA A 223 4.83 -15.53 -14.89
CA ALA A 223 5.11 -15.75 -13.47
C ALA A 223 4.73 -14.53 -12.62
N TRP A 224 5.15 -13.33 -13.02
CA TRP A 224 4.80 -12.08 -12.34
C TRP A 224 3.29 -11.83 -12.32
N THR A 225 2.60 -12.06 -13.44
CA THR A 225 1.14 -11.88 -13.51
C THR A 225 0.45 -12.87 -12.57
N PHE A 226 0.86 -14.14 -12.57
CA PHE A 226 0.35 -15.15 -11.65
C PHE A 226 0.51 -14.70 -10.18
N SER A 227 1.74 -14.40 -9.78
CA SER A 227 2.08 -14.02 -8.41
C SER A 227 1.30 -12.78 -7.96
N THR A 228 1.21 -11.77 -8.83
CA THR A 228 0.53 -10.51 -8.51
C THR A 228 -0.98 -10.71 -8.37
N CYS A 229 -1.62 -11.40 -9.32
CA CYS A 229 -3.05 -11.69 -9.26
C CYS A 229 -3.41 -12.51 -8.01
N LYS A 230 -2.61 -13.53 -7.69
CA LYS A 230 -2.80 -14.35 -6.49
C LYS A 230 -2.60 -13.54 -5.21
N ASN A 231 -1.50 -12.78 -5.12
CA ASN A 231 -1.19 -11.97 -3.94
C ASN A 231 -2.26 -10.89 -3.67
N VAL A 232 -2.85 -10.29 -4.71
CA VAL A 232 -4.00 -9.35 -4.54
C VAL A 232 -5.16 -10.03 -3.82
N VAL A 233 -5.49 -11.27 -4.20
CA VAL A 233 -6.59 -12.03 -3.58
C VAL A 233 -6.22 -12.43 -2.15
N ASP A 234 -5.00 -12.92 -1.93
CA ASP A 234 -4.53 -13.32 -0.60
C ASP A 234 -4.50 -12.11 0.37
N VAL A 235 -4.04 -10.95 -0.10
CA VAL A 235 -4.11 -9.69 0.66
C VAL A 235 -5.56 -9.33 0.98
N CYS A 236 -6.47 -9.40 0.01
CA CYS A 236 -7.88 -9.10 0.23
C CYS A 236 -8.56 -10.03 1.25
N GLU A 237 -8.16 -11.31 1.29
CA GLU A 237 -8.65 -12.29 2.27
C GLU A 237 -8.09 -12.07 3.67
N SER A 238 -6.91 -11.45 3.79
CA SER A 238 -6.31 -11.11 5.08
C SER A 238 -6.94 -9.89 5.76
N ILE A 239 -7.74 -9.10 5.03
CA ILE A 239 -8.42 -7.92 5.59
C ILE A 239 -9.52 -8.39 6.54
N PRO A 240 -9.53 -7.96 7.81
CA PRO A 240 -10.61 -8.27 8.73
C PRO A 240 -11.93 -7.77 8.17
N THR A 241 -12.92 -8.66 8.04
CA THR A 241 -14.30 -8.26 7.74
C THR A 241 -14.89 -7.57 8.96
N ASP A 242 -15.37 -6.35 8.79
CA ASP A 242 -16.11 -5.67 9.86
C ASP A 242 -17.37 -6.48 10.24
N PRO A 243 -17.81 -6.40 11.50
CA PRO A 243 -19.03 -7.06 11.97
C PRO A 243 -20.30 -6.43 11.40
N VAL A 244 -20.21 -5.29 10.71
CA VAL A 244 -21.33 -4.66 10.02
C VAL A 244 -21.66 -5.47 8.77
N PRO A 245 -22.93 -5.80 8.48
CA PRO A 245 -23.28 -6.50 7.26
C PRO A 245 -22.84 -5.66 6.05
N THR A 246 -21.79 -6.10 5.36
CA THR A 246 -21.43 -5.57 4.05
C THR A 246 -22.61 -5.79 3.12
N ASP A 247 -22.95 -4.81 2.28
CA ASP A 247 -24.02 -4.94 1.30
C ASP A 247 -23.78 -6.22 0.47
N ALA A 248 -24.85 -7.02 0.30
CA ALA A 248 -24.81 -8.24 -0.49
C ALA A 248 -24.36 -7.95 -1.93
N HIS A 249 -24.67 -6.76 -2.45
CA HIS A 249 -24.20 -6.32 -3.76
C HIS A 249 -22.68 -6.07 -3.77
N GLU A 250 -22.16 -5.32 -2.82
CA GLU A 250 -20.72 -5.04 -2.70
C GLU A 250 -19.90 -6.32 -2.48
N SER A 251 -20.41 -7.24 -1.65
CA SER A 251 -19.80 -8.55 -1.43
C SER A 251 -19.73 -9.38 -2.71
N ALA A 252 -20.79 -9.36 -3.52
CA ALA A 252 -20.83 -10.05 -4.81
C ALA A 252 -19.87 -9.42 -5.84
N GLU A 253 -19.73 -8.09 -5.86
CA GLU A 253 -18.76 -7.41 -6.72
C GLU A 253 -17.32 -7.73 -6.32
N ILE A 254 -17.00 -7.70 -5.02
CA ILE A 254 -15.69 -8.09 -4.49
C ILE A 254 -15.37 -9.53 -4.90
N ALA A 255 -16.31 -10.46 -4.74
CA ALA A 255 -16.16 -11.85 -5.18
C ALA A 255 -15.93 -11.94 -6.69
N ALA A 256 -16.64 -11.16 -7.51
CA ALA A 256 -16.46 -11.16 -8.96
C ALA A 256 -15.06 -10.71 -9.37
N ILE A 257 -14.50 -9.68 -8.73
CA ILE A 257 -13.13 -9.21 -9.01
C ILE A 257 -12.09 -10.23 -8.55
N LYS A 258 -12.27 -10.87 -7.39
CA LYS A 258 -11.39 -11.96 -6.93
C LYS A 258 -11.39 -13.13 -7.91
N ALA A 259 -12.56 -13.52 -8.42
CA ALA A 259 -12.67 -14.56 -9.45
C ALA A 259 -11.94 -14.17 -10.74
N GLU A 260 -11.99 -12.90 -11.15
CA GLU A 260 -11.25 -12.39 -12.32
C GLU A 260 -9.73 -12.51 -12.12
N PHE A 261 -9.21 -12.12 -10.95
CA PHE A 261 -7.79 -12.27 -10.64
C PHE A 261 -7.33 -13.73 -10.66
N LEU A 262 -8.09 -14.64 -10.04
CA LEU A 262 -7.75 -16.06 -10.05
C LEU A 262 -7.89 -16.68 -11.44
N GLY A 263 -8.86 -16.23 -12.24
CA GLY A 263 -8.97 -16.60 -13.65
C GLY A 263 -7.74 -16.18 -14.46
N ASN A 264 -7.27 -14.94 -14.26
CA ASN A 264 -6.04 -14.45 -14.89
C ASN A 264 -4.81 -15.23 -14.44
N ALA A 265 -4.69 -15.56 -13.15
CA ALA A 265 -3.63 -16.41 -12.62
C ALA A 265 -3.65 -17.80 -13.26
N ARG A 266 -4.82 -18.44 -13.35
CA ARG A 266 -5.00 -19.74 -14.00
C ARG A 266 -4.57 -19.73 -15.47
N ILE A 267 -4.92 -18.69 -16.24
CA ILE A 267 -4.45 -18.55 -17.63
C ILE A 267 -2.92 -18.50 -17.73
N GLN A 268 -2.25 -17.92 -16.71
CA GLN A 268 -0.79 -17.94 -16.67
C GLN A 268 -0.25 -19.33 -16.34
N LEU A 269 -0.92 -20.12 -15.48
CA LEU A 269 -0.58 -21.52 -15.25
C LEU A 269 -0.70 -22.35 -16.54
N ASP A 270 -1.73 -22.13 -17.36
CA ASP A 270 -1.84 -22.79 -18.68
C ASP A 270 -0.61 -22.47 -19.55
N THR A 271 -0.24 -21.19 -19.61
CA THR A 271 0.91 -20.71 -20.40
C THR A 271 2.23 -21.32 -19.92
N LEU A 272 2.45 -21.33 -18.60
CA LEU A 272 3.66 -21.90 -17.99
C LEU A 272 3.67 -23.42 -18.13
N GLY A 273 2.54 -24.09 -17.90
CA GLY A 273 2.41 -25.54 -18.03
C GLY A 273 2.74 -26.05 -19.42
N ILE A 274 2.29 -25.35 -20.48
CA ILE A 274 2.68 -25.64 -21.88
C ILE A 274 4.19 -25.46 -22.06
N HIS A 275 4.74 -24.32 -21.61
CA HIS A 275 6.15 -24.01 -21.79
C HIS A 275 7.09 -25.03 -21.12
N PHE A 276 6.73 -25.48 -19.91
CA PHE A 276 7.51 -26.48 -19.16
C PHE A 276 7.10 -27.93 -19.48
N SER A 277 6.15 -28.15 -20.40
CA SER A 277 5.61 -29.47 -20.78
C SER A 277 5.05 -30.27 -19.60
N VAL A 278 4.37 -29.58 -18.67
CA VAL A 278 3.76 -30.16 -17.47
C VAL A 278 2.23 -30.14 -17.54
N LEU A 279 1.64 -29.40 -18.49
CA LEU A 279 0.19 -29.34 -18.67
C LEU A 279 -0.33 -30.67 -19.29
N PRO A 280 -1.41 -31.26 -18.77
CA PRO A 280 -2.04 -32.42 -19.41
C PRO A 280 -2.49 -32.13 -20.86
N LYS A 281 -2.23 -33.07 -21.77
CA LYS A 281 -2.55 -32.94 -23.21
C LYS A 281 -4.03 -32.70 -23.51
N SER A 282 -4.92 -33.17 -22.64
CA SER A 282 -6.36 -32.90 -22.68
C SER A 282 -6.67 -31.41 -22.61
N LEU A 283 -5.97 -30.69 -21.73
CA LEU A 283 -6.09 -29.24 -21.54
C LEU A 283 -5.34 -28.45 -22.62
N GLU A 284 -4.20 -28.93 -23.10
CA GLU A 284 -3.45 -28.30 -24.20
C GLU A 284 -4.30 -28.10 -25.45
N SER A 285 -5.14 -29.09 -25.81
CA SER A 285 -6.05 -29.03 -26.96
C SER A 285 -7.13 -27.94 -26.85
N THR A 286 -7.46 -27.51 -25.63
CA THR A 286 -8.42 -26.44 -25.36
C THR A 286 -7.75 -25.07 -25.38
N VAL A 287 -6.43 -25.02 -25.13
CA VAL A 287 -5.65 -23.76 -24.98
C VAL A 287 -4.94 -23.35 -26.27
N LEU A 288 -4.54 -24.29 -27.14
CA LEU A 288 -3.82 -24.02 -28.38
C LEU A 288 -4.60 -24.47 -29.63
N PRO A 289 -4.78 -23.62 -30.65
CA PRO A 289 -5.06 -24.08 -32.02
C PRO A 289 -3.86 -24.87 -32.56
N SER A 290 -4.12 -25.93 -33.33
CA SER A 290 -3.19 -27.02 -33.74
C SER A 290 -1.90 -26.65 -34.53
N SER A 291 -1.34 -25.45 -34.43
CA SER A 291 -0.15 -25.04 -35.22
C SER A 291 0.96 -24.30 -34.48
N ALA A 292 0.92 -24.16 -33.15
CA ALA A 292 1.98 -23.47 -32.41
C ALA A 292 3.09 -24.45 -31.96
N SER A 293 4.10 -24.69 -32.80
CA SER A 293 5.34 -25.32 -32.36
C SER A 293 6.17 -24.32 -31.54
N LEU A 294 6.18 -24.47 -30.22
CA LEU A 294 7.07 -23.71 -29.35
C LEU A 294 8.44 -24.42 -29.30
N SER A 295 9.46 -23.74 -29.82
CA SER A 295 10.85 -24.11 -29.60
C SER A 295 11.11 -24.14 -28.09
N ARG A 296 11.71 -25.20 -27.56
CA ARG A 296 12.19 -25.24 -26.16
C ARG A 296 13.37 -24.28 -26.00
N PRO A 297 13.26 -23.14 -25.28
CA PRO A 297 14.40 -22.31 -24.97
C PRO A 297 14.81 -22.54 -23.51
N HIS A 298 15.99 -22.04 -23.14
CA HIS A 298 16.61 -22.14 -21.82
C HIS A 298 15.62 -22.08 -20.65
N ARG A 299 15.83 -22.92 -19.62
CA ARG A 299 15.16 -22.79 -18.31
C ARG A 299 15.54 -21.43 -17.72
N GLU A 300 14.77 -20.40 -18.03
CA GLU A 300 14.79 -19.19 -17.24
C GLU A 300 14.30 -19.53 -15.84
N ALA A 301 15.07 -19.11 -14.84
CA ALA A 301 14.80 -19.43 -13.46
C ALA A 301 13.62 -18.57 -12.96
N ILE A 302 12.48 -19.22 -12.76
CA ILE A 302 11.38 -18.66 -11.97
C ILE A 302 11.83 -18.66 -10.51
N SER A 303 11.65 -17.54 -9.81
CA SER A 303 12.05 -17.40 -8.41
C SER A 303 10.87 -17.58 -7.46
N ASN A 304 9.63 -17.50 -7.95
CA ASN A 304 8.45 -17.81 -7.14
C ASN A 304 8.49 -19.29 -6.68
N PRO A 305 8.54 -19.56 -5.36
CA PRO A 305 8.68 -20.92 -4.84
C PRO A 305 7.46 -21.81 -5.10
N GLU A 306 6.25 -21.25 -5.10
CA GLU A 306 5.01 -21.97 -5.40
C GLU A 306 4.98 -22.43 -6.86
N LEU A 307 5.38 -21.55 -7.78
CA LEU A 307 5.50 -21.90 -9.21
C LEU A 307 6.66 -22.87 -9.46
N THR A 308 7.82 -22.67 -8.84
CA THR A 308 8.96 -23.58 -8.99
C THR A 308 8.61 -24.98 -8.52
N HIS A 309 8.02 -25.12 -7.33
CA HIS A 309 7.56 -26.41 -6.83
C HIS A 309 6.44 -27.03 -7.69
N GLY A 310 5.50 -26.21 -8.15
CA GLY A 310 4.42 -26.63 -9.04
C GLY A 310 4.93 -27.15 -10.38
N LEU A 311 5.93 -26.50 -10.98
CA LEU A 311 6.45 -26.82 -12.31
C LEU A 311 7.52 -27.94 -12.31
N GLU A 312 7.93 -28.44 -11.13
CA GLU A 312 8.89 -29.55 -11.01
C GLU A 312 8.31 -30.90 -11.42
N GLN A 313 7.05 -31.16 -11.06
CA GLN A 313 6.38 -32.45 -11.28
C GLN A 313 4.91 -32.23 -11.66
N GLN A 314 4.38 -33.10 -12.52
CA GLN A 314 2.99 -33.02 -12.96
C GLN A 314 1.99 -33.06 -11.79
N ALA A 315 2.19 -33.94 -10.81
CA ALA A 315 1.33 -34.00 -9.63
C ALA A 315 1.30 -32.68 -8.83
N ASN A 316 2.43 -31.97 -8.72
CA ASN A 316 2.49 -30.68 -8.02
C ASN A 316 1.79 -29.60 -8.83
N PHE A 317 1.97 -29.60 -10.15
CA PHE A 317 1.29 -28.69 -11.06
C PHE A 317 -0.23 -28.88 -10.97
N ASP A 318 -0.69 -30.13 -11.03
CA ASP A 318 -2.11 -30.48 -10.95
C ASP A 318 -2.73 -30.00 -9.63
N ASN A 319 -2.03 -30.22 -8.51
CA ASN A 319 -2.46 -29.72 -7.19
C ASN A 319 -2.57 -28.19 -7.14
N LEU A 320 -1.57 -27.48 -7.67
CA LEU A 320 -1.59 -26.01 -7.73
C LEU A 320 -2.74 -25.53 -8.63
N TYR A 321 -2.90 -26.15 -9.80
CA TYR A 321 -3.93 -25.83 -10.77
C TYR A 321 -5.34 -26.03 -10.19
N VAL A 322 -5.57 -27.18 -9.56
CA VAL A 322 -6.82 -27.52 -8.86
C VAL A 322 -7.10 -26.53 -7.75
N THR A 323 -6.10 -26.17 -6.93
CA THR A 323 -6.25 -25.22 -5.82
C THR A 323 -6.71 -23.85 -6.31
N ILE A 324 -6.02 -23.28 -7.30
CA ILE A 324 -6.35 -21.97 -7.86
C ILE A 324 -7.72 -22.01 -8.57
N THR A 325 -8.01 -23.08 -9.30
CA THR A 325 -9.28 -23.24 -10.03
C THR A 325 -10.47 -23.40 -9.07
N ASN A 326 -10.34 -24.20 -8.01
CA ASN A 326 -11.39 -24.34 -7.00
C ASN A 326 -11.65 -23.04 -6.25
N LYS A 327 -10.58 -22.28 -5.93
CA LYS A 327 -10.72 -20.94 -5.32
C LYS A 327 -11.46 -20.00 -6.26
N ALA A 328 -11.17 -20.04 -7.57
CA ALA A 328 -11.89 -19.25 -8.57
C ALA A 328 -13.38 -19.66 -8.68
N ILE A 329 -13.67 -20.97 -8.69
CA ILE A 329 -15.03 -21.51 -8.72
C ILE A 329 -15.85 -21.00 -7.53
N ARG A 330 -15.30 -21.07 -6.31
CA ARG A 330 -15.96 -20.59 -5.11
C ARG A 330 -16.40 -19.12 -5.26
N TYR A 331 -15.50 -18.25 -5.70
CA TYR A 331 -15.83 -16.85 -5.91
C TYR A 331 -16.79 -16.61 -7.07
N CYS A 332 -16.77 -17.44 -8.12
CA CYS A 332 -17.79 -17.42 -9.17
C CYS A 332 -19.19 -17.79 -8.64
N GLU A 333 -19.27 -18.73 -7.70
CA GLU A 333 -20.53 -19.11 -7.04
C GLU A 333 -21.03 -18.00 -6.11
N ASP A 334 -20.14 -17.39 -5.33
CA ASP A 334 -20.46 -16.28 -4.42
C ASP A 334 -21.02 -15.06 -5.18
N CYS A 335 -20.55 -14.80 -6.42
CA CYS A 335 -21.10 -13.74 -7.28
C CYS A 335 -22.25 -14.20 -8.20
N LYS A 336 -22.81 -15.40 -7.99
CA LYS A 336 -23.92 -16.00 -8.77
C LYS A 336 -23.61 -16.17 -10.27
N ARG A 337 -22.33 -16.24 -10.66
CA ARG A 337 -21.87 -16.50 -12.04
C ARG A 337 -21.72 -18.00 -12.31
N PHE A 338 -22.81 -18.75 -12.17
CA PHE A 338 -22.81 -20.21 -12.24
C PHE A 338 -22.29 -20.79 -13.57
N ARG A 339 -22.51 -20.11 -14.70
CA ARG A 339 -22.02 -20.57 -16.01
C ARG A 339 -20.49 -20.61 -16.08
N PHE A 340 -19.83 -19.61 -15.51
CA PHE A 340 -18.36 -19.56 -15.44
C PHE A 340 -17.82 -20.61 -14.48
N ALA A 341 -18.46 -20.80 -13.32
CA ALA A 341 -18.12 -21.87 -12.39
C ALA A 341 -18.24 -23.26 -13.04
N GLN A 342 -19.30 -23.50 -13.83
CA GLN A 342 -19.51 -24.76 -14.54
C GLN A 342 -18.45 -25.01 -15.62
N ALA A 343 -18.05 -23.98 -16.37
CA ALA A 343 -16.97 -24.08 -17.34
C ALA A 343 -15.62 -24.44 -16.67
N LEU A 344 -15.31 -23.81 -15.53
CA LEU A 344 -14.10 -24.12 -14.76
C LEU A 344 -14.13 -25.56 -14.21
N ARG A 345 -15.28 -26.04 -13.72
CA ARG A 345 -15.46 -27.43 -13.28
C ARG A 345 -15.26 -28.44 -14.42
N SER A 346 -15.77 -28.12 -15.60
CA SER A 346 -15.57 -28.96 -16.78
C SER A 346 -14.09 -29.06 -17.16
N ASN A 347 -13.34 -27.96 -17.07
CA ASN A 347 -11.90 -27.99 -17.32
C ASN A 347 -11.16 -28.81 -16.26
N LEU A 348 -11.55 -28.70 -14.99
CA LEU A 348 -10.96 -29.48 -13.91
C LEU A 348 -11.23 -30.99 -14.06
N ALA A 349 -12.41 -31.36 -14.57
CA ALA A 349 -12.74 -32.76 -14.86
C ALA A 349 -11.93 -33.37 -16.03
N ASN A 350 -11.28 -32.53 -16.85
CA ASN A 350 -10.43 -32.94 -17.96
C ASN A 350 -8.94 -33.03 -17.58
N LEU A 351 -8.60 -32.68 -16.33
CA LEU A 351 -7.26 -32.75 -15.74
C LEU A 351 -7.04 -34.16 -15.18
#